data_AF-A0A5B9W7D8-F1
#
_entry.id   AF-A0A5B9W7D8-F1
#
_cell.length_a   1.000
_cell.length_b   1.000
_cell.length_c   1.000
_cell.angle_alpha   90.00
_cell.angle_beta   90.00
_cell.angle_gamma   90.00
#
_symmetry.space_group_name_H-M   'P 1'
#
loop_
_entity.id
_entity.type
_entity.pdbx_description
1 polymer ?
#
loop_
_entity_poly.entity_id
_entity_poly.type
_entity_poly.pdbx_seq_one_letter_code
_entity_poly.pdbx_strand_id
1 'polypeptide(L)'
;MIPRFARLLTIGICLFAATSARADVASKIAQETAEFVLKKFGKKAITEGTESLAKRIASSAARHGDDVFKAVRRVGPGALSLADDAGEQAPKVLRLLSKHGDDAAVWVARRPKALKLLSQHGDEAAEVLIKHKGLAEPVLEKLGAPAVNALSAVAPQGGRRLAMLAESGELAAIGRTPELLEVISRHGDAAMNFIWRNKGPLAVGTTLTAFLAKPEAFIDGTNQLIGTVGENAVKPIAEAAGTAISCLVWAVVALVVGVPAAGIYLAVRNPKLAAELTKAAVSRGVNARS
;
A
#
# COMPACT_ATOMS: atom_id res chain seq x y z
N MET A 1 -13.71 -21.50 -59.96
CA MET A 1 -12.43 -20.94 -59.47
C MET A 1 -12.53 -19.42 -59.48
N ILE A 2 -12.85 -18.81 -58.35
CA ILE A 2 -12.92 -17.35 -58.22
C ILE A 2 -11.55 -16.89 -57.69
N PRO A 3 -10.87 -15.93 -58.34
CA PRO A 3 -9.47 -15.61 -58.04
C PRO A 3 -9.34 -15.01 -56.64
N ARG A 4 -8.49 -15.62 -55.81
CA ARG A 4 -8.20 -15.23 -54.42
C ARG A 4 -7.68 -13.79 -54.28
N PHE A 5 -7.19 -13.18 -55.36
CA PHE A 5 -6.74 -11.79 -55.41
C PHE A 5 -7.86 -10.75 -55.29
N ALA A 6 -9.08 -11.06 -55.73
CA ALA A 6 -10.19 -10.10 -55.67
C ALA A 6 -10.70 -9.87 -54.23
N ARG A 7 -10.49 -10.83 -53.31
CA ARG A 7 -10.93 -10.71 -51.91
C ARG A 7 -10.01 -9.87 -51.03
N LEU A 8 -8.72 -9.74 -51.38
CA LEU A 8 -7.78 -8.90 -50.62
C LEU A 8 -7.95 -7.41 -50.93
N LEU A 9 -8.33 -7.06 -52.17
CA LEU A 9 -8.54 -5.66 -52.57
C LEU A 9 -9.79 -5.05 -51.92
N THR A 10 -10.86 -5.81 -51.71
CA THR A 10 -12.09 -5.31 -51.08
C THR A 10 -11.93 -5.07 -49.57
N ILE A 11 -11.06 -5.83 -48.88
CA ILE A 11 -10.80 -5.63 -47.45
C ILE A 11 -9.95 -4.37 -47.20
N GLY A 12 -9.04 -4.03 -48.11
CA GLY A 12 -8.21 -2.83 -48.00
C GLY A 12 -8.99 -1.51 -48.09
N ILE A 13 -10.05 -1.46 -48.90
CA ILE A 13 -10.87 -0.25 -49.07
C ILE A 13 -11.80 0.00 -47.86
N CYS A 14 -12.27 -1.05 -47.17
CA CYS A 14 -13.10 -0.90 -45.97
C CYS A 14 -12.35 -0.30 -44.77
N LEU A 15 -11.02 -0.47 -44.68
CA LEU A 15 -10.22 0.08 -43.57
C LEU A 15 -9.97 1.59 -43.70
N PHE A 16 -9.97 2.14 -44.92
CA PHE A 16 -9.77 3.58 -45.16
C PHE A 16 -11.06 4.40 -44.99
N ALA A 17 -12.24 3.83 -45.23
CA ALA A 17 -13.50 4.53 -45.02
C ALA A 17 -13.88 4.67 -43.52
N ALA A 18 -13.36 3.78 -42.65
CA ALA A 18 -13.65 3.81 -41.22
C ALA A 18 -12.93 4.94 -40.47
N THR A 19 -11.83 5.45 -41.01
CA THR A 19 -11.01 6.50 -40.36
C THR A 19 -11.59 7.90 -40.54
N SER A 20 -12.14 8.22 -41.71
CA SER A 20 -12.77 9.52 -41.99
C SER A 20 -14.05 9.74 -41.16
N ALA A 21 -14.86 8.70 -40.97
CA ALA A 21 -16.08 8.80 -40.15
C ALA A 21 -15.79 9.06 -38.66
N ARG A 22 -14.69 8.53 -38.11
CA ARG A 22 -14.29 8.77 -36.71
C ARG A 22 -13.75 10.18 -36.48
N ALA A 23 -13.04 10.75 -37.47
CA ALA A 23 -12.48 12.08 -37.36
C ALA A 23 -13.57 13.16 -37.25
N ASP A 24 -14.66 13.01 -38.02
CA ASP A 24 -15.75 13.99 -38.05
C ASP A 24 -16.56 13.99 -36.73
N VAL A 25 -16.81 12.80 -36.18
CA VAL A 25 -17.48 12.65 -34.87
C VAL A 25 -16.62 13.20 -33.73
N ALA A 26 -15.32 12.89 -33.71
CA ALA A 26 -14.41 13.39 -32.68
C ALA A 26 -14.24 14.91 -32.74
N SER A 27 -14.18 15.49 -33.94
CA SER A 27 -14.13 16.95 -34.15
C SER A 27 -15.37 17.64 -33.59
N LYS A 28 -16.56 17.11 -33.89
CA LYS A 28 -17.83 17.65 -33.37
C LYS A 28 -17.91 17.57 -31.85
N ILE A 29 -17.54 16.43 -31.25
CA ILE A 29 -17.53 16.27 -29.78
C ILE A 29 -16.50 17.22 -29.14
N ALA A 30 -15.35 17.43 -29.77
CA ALA A 30 -14.34 18.37 -29.31
C ALA A 30 -14.85 19.81 -29.36
N GLN A 31 -15.56 20.19 -30.43
CA GLN A 31 -16.19 21.50 -30.56
C GLN A 31 -17.27 21.71 -29.49
N GLU A 32 -18.20 20.77 -29.33
CA GLU A 32 -19.23 20.83 -28.28
C GLU A 32 -18.61 20.92 -26.89
N THR A 33 -17.51 20.22 -26.66
CA THR A 33 -16.78 20.26 -25.39
C THR A 33 -16.10 21.60 -25.17
N ALA A 34 -15.47 22.18 -26.20
CA ALA A 34 -14.87 23.51 -26.13
C ALA A 34 -15.93 24.59 -25.84
N GLU A 35 -17.07 24.53 -26.53
CA GLU A 35 -18.20 25.43 -26.30
C GLU A 35 -18.76 25.30 -24.87
N PHE A 36 -18.92 24.06 -24.40
CA PHE A 36 -19.37 23.79 -23.03
C PHE A 36 -18.41 24.39 -21.99
N VAL A 37 -17.10 24.17 -22.17
CA VAL A 37 -16.08 24.72 -21.27
C VAL A 37 -16.06 26.24 -21.33
N LEU A 38 -16.19 26.85 -22.51
CA LEU A 38 -16.26 28.31 -22.64
C LEU A 38 -17.48 28.88 -21.92
N LYS A 39 -18.62 28.19 -22.00
CA LYS A 39 -19.85 28.58 -21.30
C LYS A 39 -19.72 28.44 -19.78
N LYS A 40 -19.06 27.37 -19.30
CA LYS A 40 -18.96 27.05 -17.87
C LYS A 40 -17.85 27.83 -17.15
N PHE A 41 -16.69 28.01 -17.79
CA PHE A 41 -15.49 28.63 -17.19
C PHE A 41 -15.25 30.06 -17.67
N GLY A 42 -15.98 30.51 -18.69
CA GLY A 42 -15.95 31.87 -19.20
C GLY A 42 -14.75 32.20 -20.10
N LYS A 43 -14.90 33.25 -20.91
CA LYS A 43 -13.88 33.71 -21.87
C LYS A 43 -12.57 34.19 -21.23
N LYS A 44 -12.58 34.58 -19.94
CA LYS A 44 -11.36 35.04 -19.24
C LYS A 44 -10.43 33.90 -18.84
N ALA A 45 -10.96 32.68 -18.69
CA ALA A 45 -10.18 31.50 -18.31
C ALA A 45 -9.52 30.81 -19.50
N ILE A 46 -9.89 31.20 -20.73
CA ILE A 46 -9.39 30.59 -21.96
C ILE A 46 -8.75 31.70 -22.79
N THR A 47 -7.43 31.66 -22.93
CA THR A 47 -6.64 32.61 -23.75
C THR A 47 -6.76 32.34 -25.26
N GLU A 48 -7.24 31.16 -25.64
CA GLU A 48 -7.33 30.69 -27.02
C GLU A 48 -8.80 30.66 -27.51
N GLY A 49 -9.09 31.04 -28.75
CA GLY A 49 -10.45 30.95 -29.30
C GLY A 49 -11.03 29.52 -29.25
N THR A 50 -12.37 29.39 -29.30
CA THR A 50 -13.08 28.10 -29.23
C THR A 50 -12.54 27.05 -30.19
N GLU A 51 -12.19 27.46 -31.41
CA GLU A 51 -11.64 26.58 -32.44
C GLU A 51 -10.26 26.01 -32.07
N SER A 52 -9.38 26.83 -31.48
CA SER A 52 -8.06 26.37 -31.01
C SER A 52 -8.22 25.36 -29.89
N LEU A 53 -9.10 25.65 -28.92
CA LEU A 53 -9.40 24.73 -27.84
C LEU A 53 -10.00 23.42 -28.36
N ALA A 54 -10.94 23.47 -29.31
CA ALA A 54 -11.51 22.28 -29.93
C ALA A 54 -10.42 21.44 -30.63
N LYS A 55 -9.51 22.07 -31.38
CA LYS A 55 -8.40 21.39 -32.04
C LYS A 55 -7.45 20.72 -31.04
N ARG A 56 -7.14 21.40 -29.92
CA ARG A 56 -6.32 20.84 -28.83
C ARG A 56 -7.00 19.65 -28.15
N ILE A 57 -8.30 19.76 -27.85
CA ILE A 57 -9.09 18.67 -27.27
C ILE A 57 -9.10 17.46 -28.23
N ALA A 58 -9.39 17.68 -29.51
CA ALA A 58 -9.40 16.62 -30.53
C ALA A 58 -8.02 15.95 -30.66
N SER A 59 -6.95 16.74 -30.71
CA SER A 59 -5.59 16.20 -30.79
C SER A 59 -5.20 15.43 -29.54
N SER A 60 -5.61 15.89 -28.35
CA SER A 60 -5.35 15.20 -27.08
C SER A 60 -6.16 13.91 -26.99
N ALA A 61 -7.43 13.92 -27.38
CA ALA A 61 -8.27 12.73 -27.43
C ALA A 61 -7.74 11.68 -28.42
N ALA A 62 -7.19 12.10 -29.56
CA ALA A 62 -6.54 11.19 -30.51
C ALA A 62 -5.29 10.50 -29.91
N ARG A 63 -4.59 11.14 -28.97
CA ARG A 63 -3.39 10.59 -28.32
C ARG A 63 -3.69 9.79 -27.06
N HIS A 64 -4.67 10.21 -26.28
CA HIS A 64 -4.89 9.72 -24.91
C HIS A 64 -6.28 9.09 -24.69
N GLY A 65 -7.13 9.08 -25.71
CA GLY A 65 -8.47 8.48 -25.67
C GLY A 65 -9.58 9.42 -25.20
N ASP A 66 -10.78 8.87 -25.09
CA ASP A 66 -12.02 9.63 -24.89
C ASP A 66 -12.18 10.22 -23.48
N ASP A 67 -11.36 9.79 -22.51
CA ASP A 67 -11.37 10.33 -21.15
C ASP A 67 -11.04 11.83 -21.11
N VAL A 68 -10.34 12.32 -22.14
CA VAL A 68 -10.04 13.76 -22.35
C VAL A 68 -11.32 14.60 -22.32
N PHE A 69 -12.36 14.19 -23.05
CA PHE A 69 -13.59 14.98 -23.14
C PHE A 69 -14.25 15.14 -21.77
N LYS A 70 -14.31 14.06 -20.98
CA LYS A 70 -14.90 14.09 -19.62
C LYS A 70 -14.03 14.90 -18.66
N ALA A 71 -12.71 14.70 -18.68
CA ALA A 71 -11.77 15.45 -17.84
C ALA A 71 -11.87 16.96 -18.09
N VAL A 72 -11.86 17.36 -19.37
CA VAL A 72 -11.96 18.76 -19.80
C VAL A 72 -13.31 19.37 -19.43
N ARG A 73 -14.44 18.65 -19.56
CA ARG A 73 -15.76 19.15 -19.12
C ARG A 73 -15.85 19.38 -17.61
N ARG A 74 -15.15 18.56 -16.81
CA ARG A 74 -15.18 18.66 -15.35
C ARG A 74 -14.24 19.74 -14.82
N VAL A 75 -12.97 19.70 -15.22
CA VAL A 75 -11.88 20.51 -14.66
C VAL A 75 -11.58 21.76 -15.51
N GLY A 76 -11.98 21.75 -16.79
CA GLY A 76 -11.74 22.84 -17.73
C GLY A 76 -10.49 22.64 -18.59
N PRO A 77 -10.01 23.70 -19.27
CA PRO A 77 -8.89 23.61 -20.22
C PRO A 77 -7.57 23.22 -19.53
N GLY A 78 -7.43 23.51 -18.23
CA GLY A 78 -6.27 23.14 -17.43
C GLY A 78 -6.04 21.62 -17.35
N ALA A 79 -7.06 20.80 -17.59
CA ALA A 79 -6.89 19.34 -17.68
C ALA A 79 -5.92 18.93 -18.79
N LEU A 80 -5.89 19.67 -19.91
CA LEU A 80 -4.97 19.40 -21.01
C LEU A 80 -3.53 19.71 -20.61
N SER A 81 -3.31 20.86 -19.96
CA SER A 81 -1.98 21.23 -19.45
C SER A 81 -1.46 20.23 -18.41
N LEU A 82 -2.33 19.78 -17.49
CA LEU A 82 -1.94 18.75 -16.51
C LEU A 82 -1.59 17.42 -17.17
N ALA A 83 -2.26 17.06 -18.27
CA ALA A 83 -1.93 15.87 -19.03
C ALA A 83 -0.59 16.04 -19.78
N ASP A 84 -0.38 17.19 -20.42
CA ASP A 84 0.87 17.52 -21.12
C ASP A 84 2.07 17.49 -20.14
N ASP A 85 1.92 18.08 -18.95
CA ASP A 85 2.93 18.07 -17.88
C ASP A 85 3.23 16.66 -17.34
N ALA A 86 2.24 15.77 -17.36
CA ALA A 86 2.37 14.39 -16.91
C ALA A 86 3.04 13.46 -17.94
N GLY A 87 3.20 13.89 -19.19
CA GLY A 87 3.89 13.14 -20.25
C GLY A 87 3.32 11.72 -20.44
N GLU A 88 4.14 10.69 -20.21
CA GLU A 88 3.73 9.29 -20.34
C GLU A 88 2.56 8.89 -19.42
N GLN A 89 2.36 9.61 -18.32
CA GLN A 89 1.28 9.36 -17.37
C GLN A 89 -0.01 10.10 -17.72
N ALA A 90 -0.05 10.85 -18.83
CA ALA A 90 -1.21 11.61 -19.30
C ALA A 90 -2.53 10.82 -19.29
N PRO A 91 -2.61 9.58 -19.81
CA PRO A 91 -3.87 8.82 -19.79
C PRO A 91 -4.39 8.54 -18.37
N LYS A 92 -3.48 8.26 -17.42
CA LYS A 92 -3.85 8.02 -16.01
C LYS A 92 -4.36 9.30 -15.35
N VAL A 93 -3.71 10.43 -15.61
CA VAL A 93 -4.14 11.74 -15.12
C VAL A 93 -5.51 12.11 -15.67
N LEU A 94 -5.72 11.96 -16.98
CA LEU A 94 -7.00 12.26 -17.60
C LEU A 94 -8.12 11.37 -17.06
N ARG A 95 -7.86 10.08 -16.83
CA ARG A 95 -8.82 9.18 -16.19
C ARG A 95 -9.13 9.58 -14.74
N LEU A 96 -8.13 10.03 -13.99
CA LEU A 96 -8.32 10.53 -12.63
C LEU A 96 -9.21 11.79 -12.62
N LEU A 97 -8.88 12.76 -13.48
CA LEU A 97 -9.63 14.01 -13.62
C LEU A 97 -11.05 13.77 -14.16
N SER A 98 -11.27 12.75 -15.01
CA SER A 98 -12.59 12.41 -15.51
C SER A 98 -13.49 11.78 -14.43
N LYS A 99 -12.91 10.99 -13.51
CA LYS A 99 -13.64 10.32 -12.42
C LYS A 99 -13.97 11.23 -11.24
N HIS A 100 -13.04 12.08 -10.81
CA HIS A 100 -13.22 12.89 -9.60
C HIS A 100 -13.51 14.35 -9.94
N GLY A 101 -12.79 14.93 -10.91
CA GLY A 101 -13.11 16.24 -11.48
C GLY A 101 -13.11 17.41 -10.50
N ASP A 102 -12.46 17.23 -9.35
CA ASP A 102 -12.39 18.16 -8.24
C ASP A 102 -10.98 18.72 -8.08
N ASP A 103 -10.84 19.77 -7.26
CA ASP A 103 -9.54 20.39 -6.96
C ASP A 103 -8.56 19.39 -6.31
N ALA A 104 -9.08 18.32 -5.70
CA ALA A 104 -8.26 17.27 -5.12
C ALA A 104 -7.58 16.41 -6.20
N ALA A 105 -8.29 16.01 -7.26
CA ALA A 105 -7.68 15.32 -8.39
C ALA A 105 -6.64 16.18 -9.10
N VAL A 106 -6.90 17.49 -9.22
CA VAL A 106 -5.91 18.46 -9.74
C VAL A 106 -4.67 18.53 -8.84
N TRP A 107 -4.86 18.51 -7.53
CA TRP A 107 -3.75 18.51 -6.57
C TRP A 107 -2.85 17.28 -6.73
N VAL A 108 -3.44 16.09 -6.91
CA VAL A 108 -2.68 14.85 -7.18
C VAL A 108 -1.95 14.95 -8.52
N ALA A 109 -2.62 15.46 -9.56
CA ALA A 109 -2.05 15.59 -10.90
C ALA A 109 -0.83 16.53 -10.96
N ARG A 110 -0.77 17.55 -10.11
CA ARG A 110 0.36 18.51 -10.06
C ARG A 110 1.60 17.98 -9.36
N ARG A 111 1.54 16.82 -8.69
CA ARG A 111 2.63 16.32 -7.85
C ARG A 111 3.28 15.08 -8.46
N PRO A 112 4.57 15.13 -8.84
CA PRO A 112 5.24 13.98 -9.48
C PRO A 112 5.32 12.77 -8.55
N LYS A 113 5.45 12.98 -7.23
CA LYS A 113 5.43 11.90 -6.23
C LYS A 113 4.08 11.19 -6.17
N ALA A 114 3.00 11.97 -6.12
CA ALA A 114 1.65 11.43 -6.08
C ALA A 114 1.31 10.65 -7.37
N LEU A 115 1.78 11.12 -8.53
CA LEU A 115 1.65 10.40 -9.80
C LEU A 115 2.46 9.10 -9.87
N LYS A 116 3.64 9.05 -9.23
CA LYS A 116 4.41 7.81 -9.07
C LYS A 116 3.63 6.79 -8.24
N LEU A 117 3.05 7.21 -7.12
CA LEU A 117 2.22 6.35 -6.28
C LEU A 117 0.96 5.87 -7.01
N LEU A 118 0.28 6.75 -7.75
CA LEU A 118 -0.82 6.40 -8.65
C LEU A 118 -0.39 5.32 -9.67
N SER A 119 0.81 5.45 -10.21
CA SER A 119 1.33 4.48 -11.18
C SER A 119 1.66 3.13 -10.58
N GLN A 120 2.09 3.09 -9.32
CA GLN A 120 2.46 1.86 -8.60
C GLN A 120 1.24 1.13 -8.01
N HIS A 121 0.27 1.88 -7.52
CA HIS A 121 -0.83 1.34 -6.71
C HIS A 121 -2.22 1.49 -7.34
N GLY A 122 -2.32 2.12 -8.52
CA GLY A 122 -3.57 2.21 -9.26
C GLY A 122 -4.49 3.34 -8.78
N ASP A 123 -5.75 3.28 -9.18
CA ASP A 123 -6.75 4.32 -8.94
C ASP A 123 -7.11 4.44 -7.45
N GLU A 124 -6.98 3.35 -6.70
CA GLU A 124 -7.24 3.27 -5.26
C GLU A 124 -6.30 4.19 -4.47
N ALA A 125 -5.04 4.28 -4.89
CA ALA A 125 -4.09 5.22 -4.29
C ALA A 125 -4.48 6.67 -4.58
N ALA A 126 -5.07 6.96 -5.75
CA ALA A 126 -5.56 8.29 -6.08
C ALA A 126 -6.65 8.74 -5.12
N GLU A 127 -7.62 7.85 -4.86
CA GLU A 127 -8.72 8.12 -3.94
C GLU A 127 -8.20 8.39 -2.52
N VAL A 128 -7.25 7.59 -2.06
CA VAL A 128 -6.60 7.77 -0.76
C VAL A 128 -5.81 9.09 -0.69
N LEU A 129 -5.06 9.46 -1.74
CA LEU A 129 -4.32 10.71 -1.82
C LEU A 129 -5.25 11.93 -1.81
N ILE A 130 -6.42 11.82 -2.44
CA ILE A 130 -7.47 12.83 -2.44
C ILE A 130 -8.12 12.95 -1.06
N LYS A 131 -8.45 11.82 -0.44
CA LYS A 131 -9.10 11.74 0.88
C LYS A 131 -8.18 12.27 1.99
N HIS A 132 -6.88 11.97 1.94
CA HIS A 132 -5.89 12.30 2.97
C HIS A 132 -4.78 13.20 2.43
N LYS A 133 -5.17 14.39 1.93
CA LYS A 133 -4.27 15.36 1.28
C LYS A 133 -3.01 15.63 2.10
N GLY A 134 -1.84 15.39 1.50
CA GLY A 134 -0.53 15.60 2.10
C GLY A 134 -0.09 14.58 3.15
N LEU A 135 -0.99 13.74 3.66
CA LEU A 135 -0.70 12.73 4.69
C LEU A 135 -0.53 11.33 4.11
N ALA A 136 -1.27 11.00 3.04
CA ALA A 136 -1.19 9.69 2.42
C ALA A 136 0.16 9.42 1.73
N GLU A 137 0.78 10.44 1.11
CA GLU A 137 2.06 10.28 0.38
C GLU A 137 3.15 9.57 1.21
N PRO A 138 3.56 10.07 2.40
CA PRO A 138 4.61 9.44 3.19
C PRO A 138 4.22 8.06 3.73
N VAL A 139 2.92 7.82 3.96
CA VAL A 139 2.43 6.53 4.46
C VAL A 139 2.49 5.48 3.36
N LEU A 140 2.05 5.83 2.14
CA LEU A 140 2.12 4.94 0.97
C LEU A 140 3.56 4.66 0.57
N GLU A 141 4.46 5.65 0.62
CA GLU A 141 5.88 5.44 0.30
C GLU A 141 6.56 4.45 1.26
N LYS A 142 6.23 4.51 2.56
CA LYS A 142 6.84 3.64 3.57
C LYS A 142 6.20 2.26 3.67
N LEU A 143 4.87 2.19 3.57
CA LEU A 143 4.09 0.99 3.92
C LEU A 143 3.50 0.30 2.69
N GLY A 144 3.50 0.94 1.52
CA GLY A 144 3.08 0.36 0.24
C GLY A 144 1.59 0.03 0.17
N ALA A 145 1.26 -1.05 -0.56
CA ALA A 145 -0.10 -1.43 -0.90
C ALA A 145 -1.03 -1.69 0.33
N PRO A 146 -0.59 -2.34 1.42
CA PRO A 146 -1.44 -2.52 2.60
C PRO A 146 -1.94 -1.20 3.20
N ALA A 147 -1.16 -0.12 3.09
CA ALA A 147 -1.59 1.19 3.57
C ALA A 147 -2.68 1.84 2.72
N VAL A 148 -2.77 1.50 1.42
CA VAL A 148 -3.87 1.97 0.56
C VAL A 148 -5.20 1.46 1.09
N ASN A 149 -5.29 0.17 1.40
CA ASN A 149 -6.50 -0.46 1.95
C ASN A 149 -6.84 0.05 3.36
N ALA A 150 -5.83 0.26 4.20
CA ALA A 150 -6.04 0.81 5.52
C ALA A 150 -6.54 2.27 5.46
N LEU A 151 -5.93 3.10 4.60
CA LEU A 151 -6.31 4.50 4.46
C LEU A 151 -7.67 4.69 3.78
N SER A 152 -8.06 3.81 2.86
CA SER A 152 -9.39 3.85 2.24
C SER A 152 -10.49 3.59 3.28
N ALA A 153 -10.23 2.69 4.25
CA ALA A 153 -11.17 2.32 5.30
C ALA A 153 -11.32 3.34 6.45
N VAL A 154 -10.39 4.28 6.62
CA VAL A 154 -10.41 5.26 7.74
C VAL A 154 -10.82 6.66 7.30
N ALA A 155 -11.47 7.40 8.19
CA ALA A 155 -11.75 8.82 8.04
C ALA A 155 -10.46 9.67 8.11
N PRO A 156 -10.48 10.97 7.72
CA PRO A 156 -9.31 11.84 7.72
C PRO A 156 -8.55 11.90 9.06
N GLN A 157 -9.28 11.82 10.19
CA GLN A 157 -8.66 11.76 11.51
C GLN A 157 -7.88 10.46 11.74
N GLY A 158 -8.44 9.32 11.33
CA GLY A 158 -7.78 8.02 11.38
C GLY A 158 -6.54 8.00 10.48
N GLY A 159 -6.63 8.57 9.27
CA GLY A 159 -5.49 8.71 8.35
C GLY A 159 -4.36 9.55 8.94
N ARG A 160 -4.67 10.66 9.63
CA ARG A 160 -3.66 11.47 10.33
C ARG A 160 -2.97 10.70 11.45
N ARG A 161 -3.72 9.91 12.23
CA ARG A 161 -3.13 9.05 13.28
C ARG A 161 -2.23 7.98 12.69
N LEU A 162 -2.66 7.33 11.61
CA LEU A 162 -1.85 6.34 10.92
C LEU A 162 -0.54 6.96 10.40
N ALA A 163 -0.61 8.17 9.83
CA ALA A 163 0.57 8.92 9.40
C ALA A 163 1.52 9.20 10.57
N MET A 164 1.01 9.65 11.71
CA MET A 164 1.83 9.87 12.91
C MET A 164 2.49 8.57 13.41
N LEU A 165 1.79 7.44 13.41
CA LEU A 165 2.36 6.14 13.82
C LEU A 165 3.44 5.65 12.84
N ALA A 166 3.25 5.89 11.54
CA ALA A 166 4.23 5.55 10.51
C ALA A 166 5.47 6.48 10.54
N GLU A 167 5.29 7.73 10.98
CA GLU A 167 6.36 8.70 11.14
C GLU A 167 7.18 8.46 12.41
N SER A 168 6.51 8.17 13.54
CA SER A 168 7.17 7.91 14.82
C SER A 168 7.92 6.57 14.88
N GLY A 169 7.69 5.68 13.91
CA GLY A 169 8.28 4.34 13.88
C GLY A 169 7.59 3.35 14.82
N GLU A 170 6.49 3.72 15.47
CA GLU A 170 5.73 2.83 16.36
C GLU A 170 5.21 1.59 15.60
N LEU A 171 4.77 1.75 14.35
CA LEU A 171 4.36 0.60 13.52
C LEU A 171 5.51 -0.37 13.25
N ALA A 172 6.72 0.13 13.07
CA ALA A 172 7.91 -0.68 12.85
C ALA A 172 8.36 -1.36 14.14
N ALA A 173 8.27 -0.67 15.29
CA ALA A 173 8.58 -1.23 16.60
C ALA A 173 7.68 -2.40 16.99
N ILE A 174 6.41 -2.38 16.55
CA ILE A 174 5.46 -3.50 16.75
C ILE A 174 5.86 -4.74 15.91
N GLY A 175 6.57 -4.55 14.79
CA GLY A 175 7.09 -5.65 13.96
C GLY A 175 6.06 -6.43 13.14
N ARG A 176 4.76 -6.10 13.23
CA ARG A 176 3.65 -6.71 12.48
C ARG A 176 2.76 -5.66 11.80
N THR A 177 3.39 -4.72 11.11
CA THR A 177 2.69 -3.63 10.43
C THR A 177 1.68 -4.13 9.39
N PRO A 178 1.99 -5.12 8.52
CA PRO A 178 1.04 -5.60 7.51
C PRO A 178 -0.26 -6.13 8.13
N GLU A 179 -0.16 -6.91 9.20
CA GLU A 179 -1.31 -7.49 9.88
C GLU A 179 -2.17 -6.42 10.57
N LEU A 180 -1.55 -5.39 11.15
CA LEU A 180 -2.30 -4.25 11.71
C LEU A 180 -3.01 -3.43 10.64
N LEU A 181 -2.36 -3.18 9.50
CA LEU A 181 -2.98 -2.47 8.38
C LEU A 181 -4.15 -3.28 7.81
N GLU A 182 -4.05 -4.61 7.79
CA GLU A 182 -5.16 -5.49 7.42
C GLU A 182 -6.34 -5.34 8.39
N VAL A 183 -6.10 -5.35 9.71
CA VAL A 183 -7.15 -5.10 10.71
C VAL A 183 -7.78 -3.72 10.52
N ILE A 184 -6.98 -2.67 10.27
CA ILE A 184 -7.50 -1.32 9.99
C ILE A 184 -8.35 -1.33 8.71
N SER A 185 -7.95 -2.05 7.67
CA SER A 185 -8.72 -2.14 6.43
C SER A 185 -10.09 -2.81 6.63
N ARG A 186 -10.19 -3.77 7.56
CA ARG A 186 -11.43 -4.49 7.87
C ARG A 186 -12.36 -3.73 8.83
N HIS A 187 -11.80 -3.04 9.82
CA HIS A 187 -12.56 -2.42 10.91
C HIS A 187 -12.52 -0.88 10.93
N GLY A 188 -11.82 -0.27 9.97
CA GLY A 188 -11.76 1.18 9.76
C GLY A 188 -11.30 1.97 10.99
N ASP A 189 -12.02 3.06 11.29
CA ASP A 189 -11.69 3.97 12.38
C ASP A 189 -11.75 3.32 13.77
N ALA A 190 -12.54 2.28 13.97
CA ALA A 190 -12.67 1.61 15.26
C ALA A 190 -11.37 0.89 15.65
N ALA A 191 -10.79 0.12 14.72
CA ALA A 191 -9.45 -0.44 14.88
C ALA A 191 -8.38 0.63 15.03
N MET A 192 -8.43 1.68 14.21
CA MET A 192 -7.46 2.78 14.29
C MET A 192 -7.51 3.49 15.66
N ASN A 193 -8.70 3.72 16.21
CA ASN A 193 -8.89 4.30 17.53
C ASN A 193 -8.30 3.40 18.63
N PHE A 194 -8.55 2.09 18.55
CA PHE A 194 -8.01 1.13 19.50
C PHE A 194 -6.47 1.10 19.45
N ILE A 195 -5.89 0.97 18.26
CA ILE A 195 -4.43 0.94 18.06
C ILE A 195 -3.80 2.23 18.60
N TRP A 196 -4.39 3.38 18.29
CA TRP A 196 -3.89 4.68 18.74
C TRP A 196 -3.86 4.82 20.27
N ARG A 197 -4.90 4.33 20.96
CA ARG A 197 -4.96 4.38 22.42
C ARG A 197 -4.01 3.38 23.09
N ASN A 198 -3.71 2.27 22.41
CA ASN A 198 -2.99 1.13 23.00
C ASN A 198 -1.64 0.86 22.33
N LYS A 199 -1.03 1.87 21.72
CA LYS A 199 0.25 1.75 21.01
C LYS A 199 1.39 1.17 21.84
N GLY A 200 1.44 1.50 23.14
CA GLY A 200 2.42 0.95 24.09
C GLY A 200 2.20 -0.55 24.35
N PRO A 201 1.01 -0.96 24.85
CA PRO A 201 0.69 -2.38 25.03
C PRO A 201 0.81 -3.22 23.75
N LEU A 202 0.48 -2.67 22.59
CA LEU A 202 0.62 -3.38 21.31
C LEU A 202 2.07 -3.65 20.90
N ALA A 203 3.05 -2.91 21.45
CA ALA A 203 4.45 -3.26 21.28
C ALA A 203 4.83 -4.54 22.06
N VAL A 204 4.01 -4.96 23.03
CA VAL A 204 4.16 -6.23 23.74
C VAL A 204 3.56 -7.34 22.88
N GLY A 205 4.40 -8.27 22.42
CA GLY A 205 4.01 -9.28 21.43
C GLY A 205 2.81 -10.17 21.80
N THR A 206 2.57 -10.41 23.11
CA THR A 206 1.42 -11.21 23.58
C THR A 206 0.09 -10.50 23.35
N THR A 207 0.02 -9.21 23.72
CA THR A 207 -1.16 -8.36 23.51
C THR A 207 -1.47 -8.21 22.02
N LEU A 208 -0.44 -7.98 21.20
CA LEU A 208 -0.59 -7.90 19.75
C LEU A 208 -1.14 -9.20 19.17
N THR A 209 -0.60 -10.35 19.59
CA THR A 209 -1.05 -11.66 19.09
C THR A 209 -2.51 -11.91 19.45
N ALA A 210 -2.92 -11.59 20.67
CA ALA A 210 -4.32 -11.70 21.09
C ALA A 210 -5.23 -10.77 20.28
N PHE A 211 -4.80 -9.52 20.05
CA PHE A 211 -5.53 -8.55 19.24
C PHE A 211 -5.70 -9.01 17.78
N LEU A 212 -4.61 -9.48 17.13
CA LEU A 212 -4.65 -9.96 15.75
C LEU A 212 -5.52 -11.22 15.59
N ALA A 213 -5.61 -12.07 16.62
CA ALA A 213 -6.44 -13.28 16.58
C ALA A 213 -7.95 -12.98 16.68
N LYS A 214 -8.35 -11.95 17.44
CA LYS A 214 -9.76 -11.57 17.68
C LYS A 214 -9.92 -10.06 17.86
N PRO A 215 -9.76 -9.24 16.80
CA PRO A 215 -9.75 -7.79 16.91
C PRO A 215 -11.08 -7.22 17.41
N GLU A 216 -12.22 -7.85 17.07
CA GLU A 216 -13.56 -7.40 17.44
C GLU A 216 -13.73 -7.32 18.95
N ALA A 217 -13.24 -8.32 19.68
CA ALA A 217 -13.38 -8.37 21.15
C ALA A 217 -12.70 -7.16 21.84
N PHE A 218 -11.64 -6.63 21.25
CA PHE A 218 -10.92 -5.47 21.76
C PHE A 218 -11.53 -4.14 21.27
N ILE A 219 -11.97 -4.11 20.02
CA ILE A 219 -12.58 -2.92 19.41
C ILE A 219 -13.92 -2.58 20.07
N ASP A 220 -14.73 -3.60 20.37
CA ASP A 220 -16.04 -3.46 21.02
C ASP A 220 -15.93 -3.17 22.53
N GLY A 221 -14.70 -3.18 23.07
CA GLY A 221 -14.45 -2.90 24.48
C GLY A 221 -14.80 -4.04 25.44
N THR A 222 -15.13 -5.23 24.93
CA THR A 222 -15.42 -6.42 25.75
C THR A 222 -14.16 -6.91 26.50
N ASN A 223 -12.97 -6.71 25.93
CA ASN A 223 -11.70 -7.00 26.56
C ASN A 223 -10.91 -5.71 26.83
N GLN A 224 -10.79 -5.31 28.10
CA GLN A 224 -9.85 -4.26 28.49
C GLN A 224 -8.46 -4.85 28.70
N LEU A 225 -7.47 -4.27 28.02
CA LEU A 225 -6.06 -4.70 28.07
C LEU A 225 -5.45 -4.68 29.48
N ILE A 226 -6.04 -3.90 30.39
CA ILE A 226 -5.57 -3.69 31.77
C ILE A 226 -5.61 -4.99 32.59
N GLY A 227 -6.54 -5.92 32.29
CA GLY A 227 -6.63 -7.21 33.01
C GLY A 227 -5.76 -8.34 32.44
N THR A 228 -5.30 -8.23 31.19
CA THR A 228 -4.66 -9.36 30.49
C THR A 228 -3.17 -9.50 30.83
N VAL A 229 -2.49 -8.39 31.16
CA VAL A 229 -1.05 -8.40 31.49
C VAL A 229 -0.79 -8.56 33.00
N GLY A 230 -1.69 -8.06 33.86
CA GLY A 230 -1.54 -8.14 35.32
C GLY A 230 -2.03 -9.45 35.95
N GLU A 231 -3.17 -10.00 35.50
CA GLU A 231 -3.81 -11.13 36.19
C GLU A 231 -3.86 -12.42 35.38
N ASN A 232 -3.78 -12.35 34.04
CA ASN A 232 -3.90 -13.52 33.15
C ASN A 232 -2.64 -13.90 32.37
N ALA A 233 -1.55 -13.12 32.47
CA ALA A 233 -0.26 -13.47 31.84
C ALA A 233 0.39 -14.73 32.46
N VAL A 234 -0.19 -15.31 33.51
CA VAL A 234 0.32 -16.53 34.17
C VAL A 234 -0.60 -17.75 33.99
N LYS A 235 -1.89 -17.62 33.62
CA LYS A 235 -2.82 -18.77 33.75
C LYS A 235 -3.41 -19.37 32.46
N PRO A 236 -4.05 -18.67 31.50
CA PRO A 236 -4.77 -19.40 30.44
C PRO A 236 -3.94 -19.72 29.18
N ILE A 237 -2.89 -18.95 28.88
CA ILE A 237 -2.00 -19.23 27.72
C ILE A 237 -0.91 -20.26 28.08
N ALA A 238 -0.67 -20.48 29.37
CA ALA A 238 0.26 -21.49 29.89
C ALA A 238 -0.19 -22.92 29.59
N GLU A 239 -1.48 -23.20 29.39
CA GLU A 239 -1.93 -24.58 29.17
C GLU A 239 -1.79 -25.03 27.70
N ALA A 240 -1.94 -24.13 26.73
CA ALA A 240 -1.83 -24.47 25.31
C ALA A 240 -0.44 -24.17 24.69
N ALA A 241 0.27 -23.14 25.17
CA ALA A 241 1.63 -22.82 24.71
C ALA A 241 2.72 -23.29 25.69
N GLY A 242 2.37 -23.52 26.95
CA GLY A 242 3.34 -23.95 27.96
C GLY A 242 3.81 -25.39 27.77
N THR A 243 3.05 -26.28 27.12
CA THR A 243 3.57 -27.63 26.81
C THR A 243 4.71 -27.59 25.78
N ALA A 244 4.61 -26.77 24.74
CA ALA A 244 5.66 -26.64 23.73
C ALA A 244 6.90 -25.87 24.25
N ILE A 245 6.68 -24.77 24.99
CA ILE A 245 7.78 -23.94 25.52
C ILE A 245 8.43 -24.61 26.73
N SER A 246 7.67 -25.26 27.62
CA SER A 246 8.22 -26.05 28.74
C SER A 246 9.10 -27.20 28.23
N CYS A 247 8.71 -27.85 27.14
CA CYS A 247 9.51 -28.91 26.53
C CYS A 247 10.86 -28.38 26.02
N LEU A 248 10.88 -27.20 25.38
CA LEU A 248 12.12 -26.55 24.94
C LEU A 248 12.98 -26.04 26.11
N VAL A 249 12.38 -25.44 27.14
CA VAL A 249 13.11 -24.98 28.32
C VAL A 249 13.69 -26.16 29.09
N TRP A 250 12.94 -27.24 29.31
CA TRP A 250 13.45 -28.46 29.93
C TRP A 250 14.51 -29.14 29.07
N ALA A 251 14.40 -29.12 27.74
CA ALA A 251 15.44 -29.64 26.86
C ALA A 251 16.74 -28.84 26.97
N VAL A 252 16.66 -27.51 27.00
CA VAL A 252 17.84 -26.64 27.18
C VAL A 252 18.44 -26.79 28.58
N VAL A 253 17.62 -26.84 29.63
CA VAL A 253 18.10 -27.06 31.01
C VAL A 253 18.71 -28.46 31.16
N ALA A 254 18.11 -29.50 30.58
CA ALA A 254 18.67 -30.85 30.56
C ALA A 254 19.99 -30.91 29.79
N LEU A 255 20.16 -30.11 28.74
CA LEU A 255 21.40 -30.02 27.98
C LEU A 255 22.49 -29.23 28.73
N VAL A 256 22.14 -28.08 29.32
CA VAL A 256 23.10 -27.23 30.06
C VAL A 256 23.51 -27.84 31.39
N VAL A 257 22.63 -28.54 32.09
CA VAL A 257 22.93 -29.17 33.40
C VAL A 257 23.37 -30.63 33.24
N GLY A 258 22.77 -31.37 32.29
CA GLY A 258 23.07 -32.79 32.08
C GLY A 258 24.45 -33.03 31.46
N VAL A 259 24.89 -32.17 30.53
CA VAL A 259 26.22 -32.29 29.90
C VAL A 259 27.38 -32.16 30.92
N PRO A 260 27.43 -31.16 31.82
CA PRO A 260 28.48 -31.08 32.82
C PRO A 260 28.38 -32.20 33.86
N ALA A 261 27.17 -32.61 34.28
CA ALA A 261 27.01 -33.71 35.23
C ALA A 261 27.47 -35.06 34.64
N ALA A 262 27.14 -35.35 33.38
CA ALA A 262 27.62 -36.53 32.66
C ALA A 262 29.14 -36.48 32.42
N GLY A 263 29.69 -35.30 32.13
CA GLY A 263 31.14 -35.08 32.01
C GLY A 263 31.88 -35.37 33.31
N ILE A 264 31.36 -34.89 34.45
CA ILE A 264 31.94 -35.15 35.78
C ILE A 264 31.82 -36.64 36.14
N TYR A 265 30.67 -37.27 35.89
CA TYR A 265 30.46 -38.69 36.16
C TYR A 265 31.40 -39.59 35.34
N LEU A 266 31.58 -39.30 34.04
CA LEU A 266 32.52 -40.03 33.17
C LEU A 266 33.98 -39.80 33.58
N ALA A 267 34.33 -38.59 34.05
CA ALA A 267 35.67 -38.28 34.52
C ALA A 267 36.03 -39.05 35.80
N VAL A 268 35.06 -39.24 36.71
CA VAL A 268 35.24 -40.06 37.93
C VAL A 268 35.36 -41.55 37.59
N ARG A 269 34.58 -42.03 36.61
CA ARG A 269 34.56 -43.47 36.27
C ARG A 269 35.72 -43.91 35.39
N ASN A 270 36.26 -43.02 34.55
CA ASN A 270 37.33 -43.32 33.59
C ASN A 270 38.42 -42.23 33.58
N PRO A 271 39.36 -42.21 34.54
CA PRO A 271 40.35 -41.15 34.67
C PRO A 271 41.28 -41.03 33.45
N LYS A 272 41.50 -42.13 32.71
CA LYS A 272 42.32 -42.14 31.49
C LYS A 272 41.69 -41.32 30.34
N LEU A 273 40.37 -41.33 30.20
CA LEU A 273 39.68 -40.56 29.17
C LEU A 273 39.61 -39.06 29.49
N ALA A 274 39.54 -38.70 30.78
CA ALA A 274 39.57 -37.30 31.22
C ALA A 274 40.92 -36.61 30.89
N ALA A 275 42.04 -37.35 31.00
CA ALA A 275 43.36 -36.85 30.64
C ALA A 275 43.48 -36.58 29.12
N GLU A 276 42.89 -37.41 28.26
CA GLU A 276 42.88 -37.20 26.81
C GLU A 276 41.99 -36.01 26.39
N LEU A 277 40.81 -35.86 27.01
CA LEU A 277 39.87 -34.77 26.69
C LEU A 277 40.41 -33.39 27.10
N THR A 278 41.11 -33.30 28.23
CA THR A 278 41.77 -32.06 28.66
C THR A 278 42.90 -31.66 27.72
N LYS A 279 43.68 -32.63 27.23
CA LYS A 279 44.73 -32.39 26.23
C LYS A 279 44.17 -31.90 24.90
N ALA A 280 43.03 -32.44 24.46
CA ALA A 280 42.35 -32.03 23.23
C ALA A 280 41.67 -30.65 23.35
N ALA A 281 41.12 -30.29 24.51
CA ALA A 281 40.51 -28.98 24.73
C ALA A 281 41.56 -27.85 24.74
N VAL A 282 42.74 -28.12 25.34
CA VAL A 282 43.85 -27.15 25.36
C VAL A 282 44.44 -26.92 23.97
N SER A 283 44.54 -27.95 23.12
CA SER A 283 45.07 -27.78 21.76
C SER A 283 44.14 -26.97 20.85
N ARG A 284 42.82 -27.07 21.03
CA ARG A 284 41.84 -26.25 20.28
C ARG A 284 41.78 -24.80 20.74
N GLY A 285 41.98 -24.52 22.03
CA GLY A 285 41.97 -23.14 22.55
C GLY A 285 43.14 -22.29 22.07
N VAL A 286 44.28 -22.91 21.77
CA VAL A 286 45.48 -22.23 21.25
C VAL A 286 45.33 -21.85 19.77
N ASN A 287 44.59 -22.66 18.98
CA ASN A 287 44.44 -22.44 17.55
C ASN A 287 43.32 -21.44 17.16
N ALA A 288 42.51 -20.98 18.12
CA ALA A 288 41.44 -20.01 17.89
C ALA A 288 41.85 -18.56 18.21
N ARG A 289 43.11 -18.32 18.62
CA ARG A 289 43.66 -16.99 18.94
C ARG A 289 44.74 -16.52 17.95
N SER A 290 44.95 -17.24 16.85
CA SER A 290 45.75 -16.82 15.69
C SER A 290 44.84 -16.50 14.53
#